data_AF-A0A0F4TPI1-F1
#
_entry.id   AF-A0A0F4TPI1-F1
#
_cell.length_a   1.000
_cell.length_b   1.000
_cell.length_c   1.000
_cell.angle_alpha   90.00
_cell.angle_beta   90.00
_cell.angle_gamma   90.00
#
_symmetry.space_group_name_H-M   'P 1'
#
loop_
_entity.id
_entity.type
_entity.pdbx_description
1 polymer ?
#
loop_
_entity_poly.entity_id
_entity_poly.type
_entity_poly.pdbx_seq_one_letter_code
_entity_poly.pdbx_strand_id
1 'polypeptide(L)'
;MSKPGDDLEKIVEIIERSISPTARIEQNVFLPVLTSTQGHTAQCDIVIRNGSPPRETLTIVEVQDRNSKVDINTFRGWLGKIEDVGAQHLICVSRKDFASSIKEKAGQSGSKIFLVTLKDLSPERIPLDFIKFIFLYHHINIKNIRSIRPYVGPGQIAKLGLKPLQHELGDKIWSLDKINMISLLDICRLSVRDKQDLLNSATSEDGVGKASFSNAGEDTLYYYYDDEFVRLGLDCEFEWESEHAEIPMSVASYEQDQHGALAWLFEVAHNSKSGMISVKLPVVKLENGNYEVLDSIINSQHEYAFEIIPKLSS
;
A
#
# COMPACT_ATOMS: atom_id res chain seq x y z
N MET A 1 -42.83 -0.27 5.03
CA MET A 1 -42.06 0.73 4.26
C MET A 1 -40.74 0.91 4.98
N SER A 2 -39.61 0.58 4.34
CA SER A 2 -38.27 0.87 4.88
C SER A 2 -38.08 2.38 4.93
N LYS A 3 -37.44 2.88 5.98
CA LYS A 3 -37.03 4.29 6.08
C LYS A 3 -35.77 4.50 5.21
N PRO A 4 -35.53 5.74 4.73
CA PRO A 4 -34.24 6.11 4.15
C PRO A 4 -33.13 5.81 5.18
N GLY A 5 -32.11 5.04 4.82
CA GLY A 5 -31.10 4.50 5.74
C GLY A 5 -31.16 2.97 5.93
N ASP A 6 -32.35 2.38 6.04
CA ASP A 6 -32.52 0.96 6.38
C ASP A 6 -31.86 0.01 5.35
N ASP A 7 -31.85 0.39 4.07
CA ASP A 7 -31.27 -0.44 3.00
C ASP A 7 -29.73 -0.41 3.05
N LEU A 8 -29.15 0.73 3.43
CA LEU A 8 -27.72 0.90 3.57
C LEU A 8 -27.21 0.24 4.86
N GLU A 9 -28.01 0.30 5.92
CA GLU A 9 -27.76 -0.43 7.17
C GLU A 9 -27.81 -1.95 6.96
N LYS A 10 -28.78 -2.45 6.20
CA LYS A 10 -28.84 -3.88 5.83
C LYS A 10 -27.65 -4.31 4.97
N ILE A 11 -27.18 -3.44 4.07
CA ILE A 11 -25.97 -3.71 3.30
C ILE A 11 -24.78 -3.85 4.24
N VAL A 12 -24.58 -2.93 5.18
CA VAL A 12 -23.51 -3.02 6.19
C VAL A 12 -23.66 -4.27 7.08
N GLU A 13 -24.87 -4.65 7.45
CA GLU A 13 -25.11 -5.87 8.22
C GLU A 13 -24.73 -7.13 7.42
N ILE A 14 -25.19 -7.23 6.17
CA ILE A 14 -24.85 -8.35 5.26
C ILE A 14 -23.34 -8.41 5.06
N ILE A 15 -22.73 -7.24 4.92
CA ILE A 15 -21.29 -7.06 4.79
C ILE A 15 -20.60 -7.70 5.99
N GLU A 16 -20.89 -7.26 7.21
CA GLU A 16 -20.20 -7.68 8.43
C GLU A 16 -20.46 -9.15 8.80
N ARG A 17 -21.68 -9.68 8.58
CA ARG A 17 -21.97 -11.11 8.80
C ARG A 17 -21.15 -12.00 7.88
N SER A 18 -20.75 -11.51 6.70
CA SER A 18 -19.90 -12.26 5.78
C SER A 18 -18.42 -12.25 6.19
N ILE A 19 -17.97 -11.24 6.97
CA ILE A 19 -16.59 -11.05 7.44
C ILE A 19 -16.32 -11.90 8.67
N SER A 20 -17.21 -11.78 9.66
CA SER A 20 -17.12 -12.52 10.90
C SER A 20 -18.50 -13.13 11.13
N PRO A 21 -18.70 -14.40 10.71
CA PRO A 21 -19.97 -15.10 10.95
C PRO A 21 -20.33 -15.14 12.44
N THR A 22 -19.31 -15.00 13.29
CA THR A 22 -19.42 -14.99 14.75
C THR A 22 -19.61 -13.60 15.36
N ALA A 23 -19.48 -12.52 14.58
CA ALA A 23 -19.68 -11.18 15.10
C ALA A 23 -21.14 -10.96 15.49
N ARG A 24 -21.34 -10.33 16.64
CA ARG A 24 -22.66 -9.87 17.05
C ARG A 24 -22.89 -8.50 16.43
N ILE A 25 -23.89 -8.41 15.57
CA ILE A 25 -24.29 -7.18 14.88
C ILE A 25 -25.65 -6.76 15.38
N GLU A 26 -25.74 -5.51 15.78
CA GLU A 26 -26.94 -4.91 16.33
C GLU A 26 -27.18 -3.57 15.63
N GLN A 27 -28.40 -3.34 15.11
CA GLN A 27 -28.81 -2.09 14.46
C GLN A 27 -29.54 -1.17 15.43
N ASN A 28 -29.42 0.13 15.20
CA ASN A 28 -30.12 1.17 15.95
C ASN A 28 -29.96 1.03 17.48
N VAL A 29 -28.71 0.88 17.91
CA VAL A 29 -28.35 0.58 19.30
C VAL A 29 -27.99 1.85 20.05
N PHE A 30 -28.47 1.95 21.29
CA PHE A 30 -28.06 2.99 22.21
C PHE A 30 -26.95 2.46 23.12
N LEU A 31 -25.70 2.86 22.86
CA LEU A 31 -24.57 2.52 23.71
C LEU A 31 -24.42 3.54 24.84
N PRO A 32 -24.02 3.12 26.06
CA PRO A 32 -23.78 4.05 27.15
C PRO A 32 -22.58 4.95 26.85
N VAL A 33 -22.71 6.23 27.17
CA VAL A 33 -21.56 7.15 27.16
C VAL A 33 -20.73 6.88 28.41
N LEU A 34 -19.47 6.47 28.22
CA LEU A 34 -18.57 5.99 29.27
C LEU A 34 -18.34 7.01 30.39
N THR A 35 -18.36 8.30 30.04
CA THR A 35 -18.12 9.42 30.97
C THR A 35 -19.40 9.96 31.61
N SER A 36 -20.57 9.45 31.23
CA SER A 36 -21.84 9.99 31.69
C SER A 36 -22.22 9.48 33.09
N THR A 37 -22.35 10.40 34.03
CA THR A 37 -22.86 10.14 35.39
C THR A 37 -24.39 10.11 35.47
N GLN A 38 -25.07 10.55 34.41
CA GLN A 38 -26.54 10.67 34.34
C GLN A 38 -27.19 9.56 33.49
N GLY A 39 -26.40 8.60 32.99
CA GLY A 39 -26.90 7.50 32.16
C GLY A 39 -27.21 7.87 30.71
N HIS A 40 -26.67 8.98 30.19
CA HIS A 40 -26.73 9.32 28.76
C HIS A 40 -26.20 8.20 27.87
N THR A 41 -26.83 8.07 26.71
CA THR A 41 -26.48 7.10 25.68
C THR A 41 -26.26 7.80 24.34
N ALA A 42 -25.49 7.16 23.46
CA ALA A 42 -25.34 7.56 22.07
C ALA A 42 -26.00 6.50 21.18
N GLN A 43 -26.90 6.94 20.31
CA GLN A 43 -27.42 6.07 19.25
C GLN A 43 -26.32 5.83 18.21
N CYS A 44 -26.12 4.57 17.86
CA CYS A 44 -25.24 4.11 16.79
C CYS A 44 -26.12 3.39 15.76
N ASP A 45 -25.90 3.67 14.47
CA ASP A 45 -26.69 3.04 13.41
C ASP A 45 -26.45 1.55 13.40
N ILE A 46 -25.18 1.14 13.50
CA ILE A 46 -24.79 -0.26 13.64
C ILE A 46 -23.65 -0.39 14.64
N VAL A 47 -23.75 -1.43 15.48
CA VAL A 47 -22.72 -1.86 16.41
C VAL A 47 -22.30 -3.27 16.05
N ILE A 48 -20.99 -3.46 15.87
CA ILE A 48 -20.38 -4.76 15.61
C ILE A 48 -19.48 -5.09 16.78
N ARG A 49 -19.67 -6.28 17.34
CA ARG A 49 -18.81 -6.84 18.39
C ARG A 49 -18.16 -8.10 17.87
N ASN A 50 -16.84 -8.07 17.80
CA ASN A 50 -16.05 -9.19 17.33
C ASN A 50 -15.19 -9.76 18.47
N GLY A 51 -15.05 -11.09 18.50
CA GLY A 51 -14.40 -11.82 19.58
C GLY A 51 -15.37 -12.28 20.69
N SER A 52 -14.79 -12.89 21.73
CA SER A 52 -15.56 -13.45 22.85
C SER A 52 -15.41 -12.59 24.11
N PRO A 53 -16.47 -12.41 24.91
CA PRO A 53 -16.35 -11.79 26.22
C PRO A 53 -15.25 -12.44 27.07
N PRO A 54 -14.47 -11.65 27.85
CA PRO A 54 -14.62 -10.21 28.08
C PRO A 54 -13.83 -9.33 27.10
N ARG A 55 -13.15 -9.92 26.10
CA ARG A 55 -12.29 -9.20 25.15
C ARG A 55 -12.99 -9.11 23.79
N GLU A 56 -13.93 -8.18 23.69
CA GLU A 56 -14.59 -7.84 22.44
C GLU A 56 -13.93 -6.60 21.81
N THR A 57 -13.77 -6.62 20.49
CA THR A 57 -13.52 -5.40 19.71
C THR A 57 -14.87 -4.81 19.31
N LEU A 58 -15.08 -3.56 19.66
CA LEU A 58 -16.26 -2.77 19.36
C LEU A 58 -15.99 -1.87 18.15
N THR A 59 -16.75 -2.08 17.08
CA THR A 59 -16.77 -1.21 15.90
C THR A 59 -18.15 -0.57 15.81
N ILE A 60 -18.20 0.74 15.62
CA ILE A 60 -19.45 1.44 15.29
C ILE A 60 -19.46 1.82 13.82
N VAL A 61 -20.62 1.72 13.19
CA VAL A 61 -20.84 2.17 11.81
C VAL A 61 -21.87 3.27 11.80
N GLU A 62 -21.54 4.34 11.09
CA GLU A 62 -22.38 5.53 10.95
C GLU A 62 -22.66 5.76 9.47
N VAL A 63 -23.94 5.95 9.16
CA VAL A 63 -24.44 5.87 7.79
C VAL A 63 -25.08 7.20 7.40
N GLN A 64 -24.52 7.86 6.38
CA GLN A 64 -25.16 9.00 5.74
C GLN A 64 -25.80 8.61 4.42
N ASP A 65 -27.09 8.28 4.48
CA ASP A 65 -27.94 8.03 3.32
C ASP A 65 -28.62 9.32 2.82
N ARG A 66 -27.81 10.35 2.50
CA ARG A 66 -28.30 11.61 1.93
C ARG A 66 -27.69 11.83 0.55
N ASN A 67 -28.42 12.56 -0.30
CA ASN A 67 -27.89 13.00 -1.60
C ASN A 67 -26.79 14.07 -1.50
N SER A 68 -26.47 14.54 -0.29
CA SER A 68 -25.39 15.46 0.01
C SER A 68 -24.15 14.73 0.56
N LYS A 69 -22.97 15.28 0.27
CA LYS A 69 -21.72 14.85 0.91
C LYS A 69 -21.80 14.96 2.42
N VAL A 70 -21.06 14.10 3.12
CA VAL A 70 -20.84 14.24 4.56
C VAL A 70 -20.11 15.55 4.81
N ASP A 71 -20.68 16.40 5.66
CA ASP A 71 -20.02 17.63 6.09
C ASP A 71 -19.06 17.36 7.27
N ILE A 72 -18.11 18.26 7.47
CA ILE A 72 -17.06 18.08 8.48
C ILE A 72 -17.60 18.04 9.92
N ASN A 73 -18.74 18.68 10.21
CA ASN A 73 -19.31 18.68 11.55
C ASN A 73 -20.00 17.36 11.85
N THR A 74 -20.73 16.80 10.87
CA THR A 74 -21.27 15.46 10.94
C THR A 74 -20.16 14.43 11.19
N PHE A 75 -19.07 14.50 10.42
CA PHE A 75 -17.91 13.63 10.63
C PHE A 75 -17.31 13.80 12.03
N ARG A 76 -17.11 15.04 12.50
CA ARG A 76 -16.62 15.30 13.88
C ARG A 76 -17.57 14.76 14.95
N GLY A 77 -18.88 14.77 14.72
CA GLY A 77 -19.85 14.15 15.60
C GLY A 77 -19.62 12.64 15.72
N TRP A 78 -19.36 11.96 14.60
CA TRP A 78 -18.99 10.55 14.60
C TRP A 78 -17.67 10.28 15.33
N LEU A 79 -16.68 11.17 15.17
CA LEU A 79 -15.42 11.09 15.94
C LEU A 79 -15.63 11.26 17.44
N GLY A 80 -16.54 12.12 17.88
CA GLY A 80 -16.89 12.24 19.29
C GLY A 80 -17.55 10.95 19.79
N LYS A 81 -18.46 10.40 18.98
CA LYS A 81 -19.23 9.21 19.32
C LYS A 81 -18.35 7.98 19.61
N ILE A 82 -17.30 7.75 18.81
CA ILE A 82 -16.36 6.64 19.05
C ILE A 82 -15.66 6.75 20.41
N GLU A 83 -15.24 7.95 20.82
CA GLU A 83 -14.64 8.16 22.14
C GLU A 83 -15.68 8.00 23.26
N ASP A 84 -16.88 8.55 23.07
CA ASP A 84 -17.96 8.51 24.06
C ASP A 84 -18.36 7.07 24.42
N VAL A 85 -18.42 6.18 23.43
CA VAL A 85 -18.84 4.77 23.63
C VAL A 85 -17.66 3.81 23.78
N GLY A 86 -16.42 4.30 23.66
CA GLY A 86 -15.20 3.51 23.74
C GLY A 86 -15.03 2.48 22.63
N ALA A 87 -15.48 2.79 21.40
CA ALA A 87 -15.27 1.90 20.28
C ALA A 87 -13.79 1.94 19.81
N GLN A 88 -13.28 0.81 19.33
CA GLN A 88 -11.93 0.71 18.78
C GLN A 88 -11.89 1.19 17.33
N HIS A 89 -12.99 1.02 16.59
CA HIS A 89 -13.06 1.40 15.17
C HIS A 89 -14.37 2.12 14.84
N LEU A 90 -14.28 3.04 13.88
CA LEU A 90 -15.40 3.75 13.28
C LEU A 90 -15.39 3.52 11.77
N ILE A 91 -16.51 3.06 11.23
CA ILE A 91 -16.74 2.98 9.78
C ILE A 91 -17.76 4.05 9.41
N CYS A 92 -17.40 4.95 8.51
CA CYS A 92 -18.27 5.99 8.00
C CYS A 92 -18.72 5.62 6.59
N VAL A 93 -20.02 5.46 6.39
CA VAL A 93 -20.59 5.02 5.11
C VAL A 93 -21.36 6.16 4.47
N SER A 94 -21.11 6.44 3.19
CA SER A 94 -21.87 7.44 2.43
C SER A 94 -22.12 7.00 0.99
N ARG A 95 -23.21 7.49 0.39
CA ARG A 95 -23.45 7.37 -1.06
C ARG A 95 -22.65 8.37 -1.90
N LYS A 96 -22.08 9.40 -1.26
CA LYS A 96 -21.30 10.44 -1.91
C LYS A 96 -19.88 10.41 -1.40
N ASP A 97 -18.94 10.75 -2.29
CA ASP A 97 -17.53 10.83 -1.92
C ASP A 97 -17.30 11.86 -0.79
N PHE A 98 -16.35 11.54 0.08
CA PHE A 98 -15.98 12.36 1.23
C PHE A 98 -15.14 13.57 0.80
N ALA A 99 -15.28 14.69 1.51
CA ALA A 99 -14.44 15.86 1.30
C ALA A 99 -12.97 15.55 1.62
N SER A 100 -12.03 16.23 0.95
CA SER A 100 -10.58 16.06 1.18
C SER A 100 -10.18 16.25 2.65
N SER A 101 -10.78 17.23 3.33
CA SER A 101 -10.55 17.47 4.76
C SER A 101 -11.01 16.34 5.68
N ILE A 102 -12.03 15.57 5.27
CA ILE A 102 -12.48 14.38 5.99
C ILE A 102 -11.52 13.22 5.73
N LYS A 103 -11.13 13.02 4.46
CA LYS A 103 -10.15 11.99 4.07
C LYS A 103 -8.81 12.18 4.79
N GLU A 104 -8.31 13.42 4.83
CA GLU A 104 -7.08 13.78 5.55
C GLU A 104 -7.18 13.41 7.03
N LYS A 105 -8.29 13.80 7.69
CA LYS A 105 -8.47 13.55 9.12
C LYS A 105 -8.68 12.08 9.46
N ALA A 106 -9.36 11.32 8.60
CA ALA A 106 -9.45 9.87 8.71
C ALA A 106 -8.06 9.23 8.56
N GLY A 107 -7.27 9.66 7.56
CA GLY A 107 -5.90 9.20 7.37
C GLY A 107 -4.99 9.45 8.57
N GLN A 108 -5.11 10.61 9.22
CA GLN A 108 -4.38 10.93 10.47
C GLN A 108 -4.78 10.02 11.65
N SER A 109 -5.94 9.37 11.58
CA SER A 109 -6.44 8.48 12.63
C SER A 109 -6.01 7.02 12.43
N GLY A 110 -5.18 6.74 11.43
CA GLY A 110 -4.63 5.40 11.15
C GLY A 110 -5.73 4.36 10.88
N SER A 111 -5.59 3.17 11.45
CA SER A 111 -6.57 2.07 11.30
C SER A 111 -7.79 2.21 12.21
N LYS A 112 -8.00 3.37 12.85
CA LYS A 112 -9.16 3.61 13.71
C LYS A 112 -10.41 3.97 12.90
N ILE A 113 -10.25 4.61 11.74
CA ILE A 113 -11.36 5.19 10.98
C ILE A 113 -11.31 4.73 9.53
N PHE A 114 -12.45 4.24 9.05
CA PHE A 114 -12.61 3.79 7.68
C PHE A 114 -13.70 4.61 7.00
N LEU A 115 -13.41 5.13 5.80
CA LEU A 115 -14.38 5.82 4.97
C LEU A 115 -14.80 4.90 3.83
N VAL A 116 -16.09 4.64 3.71
CA VAL A 116 -16.66 3.75 2.69
C VAL A 116 -17.67 4.53 1.85
N THR A 117 -17.40 4.63 0.55
CA THR A 117 -18.35 5.22 -0.40
C THR A 117 -19.04 4.12 -1.19
N LEU A 118 -20.37 4.03 -1.09
CA LEU A 118 -21.19 3.07 -1.82
C LEU A 118 -21.91 3.78 -2.98
N LYS A 119 -21.31 3.72 -4.17
CA LYS A 119 -21.84 4.37 -5.38
C LYS A 119 -22.95 3.56 -6.06
N ASP A 120 -22.88 2.23 -6.00
CA ASP A 120 -23.88 1.31 -6.56
C ASP A 120 -24.28 0.21 -5.56
N LEU A 121 -25.60 -0.04 -5.45
CA LEU A 121 -26.24 -0.92 -4.47
C LEU A 121 -26.20 -2.41 -4.87
N SER A 122 -25.02 -3.00 -5.07
CA SER A 122 -24.89 -4.46 -5.24
C SER A 122 -24.08 -5.09 -4.09
N PRO A 123 -24.76 -5.63 -3.04
CA PRO A 123 -24.10 -6.21 -1.86
C PRO A 123 -23.14 -7.36 -2.19
N GLU A 124 -23.41 -8.08 -3.28
CA GLU A 124 -22.70 -9.28 -3.71
C GLU A 124 -21.26 -9.04 -4.19
N ARG A 125 -20.89 -7.79 -4.45
CA ARG A 125 -19.59 -7.44 -5.05
C ARG A 125 -18.63 -6.72 -4.10
N ILE A 126 -18.89 -6.82 -2.81
CA ILE A 126 -18.12 -6.19 -1.75
C ILE A 126 -17.16 -7.28 -1.17
N PRO A 127 -15.83 -7.17 -1.36
CA PRO A 127 -14.79 -7.95 -0.71
C PRO A 127 -14.57 -7.43 0.70
N LEU A 128 -14.70 -8.33 1.65
CA LEU A 128 -15.03 -7.94 3.00
C LEU A 128 -14.00 -8.39 4.03
N ASP A 129 -13.00 -9.17 3.63
CA ASP A 129 -11.93 -9.62 4.54
C ASP A 129 -10.76 -8.62 4.61
N PHE A 130 -10.98 -7.35 4.24
CA PHE A 130 -9.93 -6.51 3.64
C PHE A 130 -9.02 -5.73 4.62
N ILE A 131 -9.31 -5.68 5.92
CA ILE A 131 -8.68 -4.67 6.77
C ILE A 131 -7.30 -5.12 7.26
N LYS A 132 -6.30 -5.07 6.36
CA LYS A 132 -4.89 -4.71 6.56
C LYS A 132 -4.12 -4.79 5.23
N PHE A 133 -4.47 -3.95 4.27
CA PHE A 133 -3.57 -3.68 3.15
C PHE A 133 -2.46 -2.74 3.62
N ILE A 134 -1.24 -3.25 3.62
CA ILE A 134 -0.04 -2.47 3.89
C ILE A 134 0.64 -2.23 2.54
N PHE A 135 0.76 -0.96 2.16
CA PHE A 135 1.61 -0.57 1.05
C PHE A 135 3.05 -0.52 1.57
N LEU A 136 3.88 -1.42 1.08
CA LEU A 136 5.31 -1.43 1.36
C LEU A 136 6.01 -0.52 0.36
N TYR A 137 6.48 0.63 0.84
CA TYR A 137 7.35 1.51 0.08
C TYR A 137 8.81 1.14 0.35
N HIS A 138 9.56 0.90 -0.73
CA HIS A 138 11.00 0.70 -0.67
C HIS A 138 11.67 1.47 -1.80
N HIS A 139 12.55 2.39 -1.41
CA HIS A 139 13.33 3.18 -2.36
C HIS A 139 14.79 3.21 -1.94
N ILE A 140 15.67 2.98 -2.91
CA ILE A 140 17.12 3.09 -2.75
C ILE A 140 17.64 4.13 -3.72
N ASN A 141 18.25 5.17 -3.17
CA ASN A 141 18.93 6.20 -3.92
C ASN A 141 20.44 6.03 -3.79
N ILE A 142 21.15 6.12 -4.92
CA ILE A 142 22.62 6.04 -4.95
C ILE A 142 23.14 7.48 -4.90
N LYS A 143 23.69 7.87 -3.75
CA LYS A 143 24.17 9.24 -3.49
C LYS A 143 25.42 9.56 -4.28
N ASN A 144 26.37 8.63 -4.28
CA ASN A 144 27.70 8.86 -4.83
C ASN A 144 28.38 7.54 -5.21
N ILE A 145 29.12 7.52 -6.30
CA ILE A 145 29.98 6.39 -6.66
C ILE A 145 31.41 6.69 -6.21
N ARG A 146 31.92 5.90 -5.28
CA ARG A 146 33.29 6.07 -4.74
C ARG A 146 34.34 5.50 -5.68
N SER A 147 34.06 4.34 -6.27
CA SER A 147 34.97 3.74 -7.26
C SER A 147 34.25 2.79 -8.20
N ILE A 148 34.72 2.74 -9.45
CA ILE A 148 34.27 1.81 -10.49
C ILE A 148 35.52 1.18 -11.11
N ARG A 149 35.63 -0.15 -11.05
CA ARG A 149 36.77 -0.91 -11.56
C ARG A 149 36.28 -2.07 -12.40
N PRO A 150 35.97 -1.84 -13.69
CA PRO A 150 35.68 -2.90 -14.63
C PRO A 150 36.99 -3.58 -15.05
N TYR A 151 36.96 -4.89 -15.21
CA TYR A 151 38.12 -5.67 -15.63
C TYR A 151 37.71 -6.86 -16.51
N VAL A 152 38.59 -7.23 -17.43
CA VAL A 152 38.41 -8.38 -18.34
C VAL A 152 39.60 -9.32 -18.21
N GLY A 153 39.48 -10.53 -18.78
CA GLY A 153 40.59 -11.48 -18.81
C GLY A 153 41.84 -10.91 -19.51
N PRO A 154 43.04 -11.43 -19.20
CA PRO A 154 44.28 -10.99 -19.85
C PRO A 154 44.19 -11.00 -21.39
N GLY A 155 44.65 -9.92 -22.03
CA GLY A 155 44.66 -9.78 -23.50
C GLY A 155 43.31 -9.46 -24.15
N GLN A 156 42.19 -9.50 -23.41
CA GLN A 156 40.85 -9.25 -23.97
C GLN A 156 40.64 -7.79 -24.40
N ILE A 157 41.25 -6.82 -23.71
CA ILE A 157 41.14 -5.40 -24.06
C ILE A 157 41.59 -5.15 -25.50
N ALA A 158 42.79 -5.63 -25.86
CA ALA A 158 43.34 -5.47 -27.21
C ALA A 158 42.58 -6.31 -28.25
N LYS A 159 42.17 -7.53 -27.87
CA LYS A 159 41.42 -8.44 -28.75
C LYS A 159 40.05 -7.87 -29.15
N LEU A 160 39.35 -7.26 -28.21
CA LEU A 160 38.00 -6.72 -28.39
C LEU A 160 38.00 -5.21 -28.71
N GLY A 161 39.17 -4.58 -28.80
CA GLY A 161 39.27 -3.15 -29.08
C GLY A 161 38.56 -2.27 -28.05
N LEU A 162 38.50 -2.69 -26.79
CA LEU A 162 37.76 -1.98 -25.74
C LEU A 162 38.41 -0.64 -25.42
N LYS A 163 37.58 0.38 -25.33
CA LYS A 163 37.97 1.73 -24.92
C LYS A 163 37.63 1.96 -23.44
N PRO A 164 38.29 2.94 -22.77
CA PRO A 164 37.86 3.37 -21.44
C PRO A 164 36.38 3.73 -21.45
N LEU A 165 35.65 3.33 -20.40
CA LEU A 165 34.23 3.67 -20.28
C LEU A 165 34.05 5.20 -20.26
N GLN A 166 33.23 5.70 -21.18
CA GLN A 166 32.77 7.09 -21.24
C GLN A 166 31.24 7.10 -21.26
N HIS A 167 30.65 6.54 -20.21
CA HIS A 167 29.20 6.38 -20.08
C HIS A 167 28.69 7.04 -18.82
N GLU A 168 27.46 7.57 -18.88
CA GLU A 168 26.78 8.07 -17.71
C GLU A 168 26.31 6.89 -16.83
N LEU A 169 26.18 7.10 -15.53
CA LEU A 169 25.80 6.03 -14.60
C LEU A 169 24.42 5.42 -14.90
N GLY A 170 23.54 6.20 -15.55
CA GLY A 170 22.21 5.80 -15.98
C GLY A 170 22.15 5.08 -17.34
N ASP A 171 23.28 4.98 -18.06
CA ASP A 171 23.30 4.32 -19.38
C ASP A 171 23.00 2.82 -19.24
N LYS A 172 21.95 2.35 -19.93
CA LYS A 172 21.52 0.95 -19.93
C LYS A 172 22.37 0.10 -20.89
N ILE A 173 23.62 -0.13 -20.51
CA ILE A 173 24.64 -0.82 -21.32
C ILE A 173 25.15 -2.11 -20.69
N TRP A 174 24.67 -2.44 -19.50
CA TRP A 174 25.03 -3.66 -18.78
C TRP A 174 23.93 -4.69 -18.89
N SER A 175 24.25 -5.96 -18.67
CA SER A 175 23.24 -7.03 -18.61
C SER A 175 23.72 -8.19 -17.76
N LEU A 176 22.78 -8.85 -17.07
CA LEU A 176 23.04 -10.08 -16.30
C LEU A 176 22.63 -11.34 -17.08
N ASP A 177 21.79 -11.21 -18.10
CA ASP A 177 21.15 -12.32 -18.82
C ASP A 177 21.26 -12.22 -20.35
N LYS A 178 21.85 -11.13 -20.88
CA LYS A 178 21.93 -10.76 -22.31
C LYS A 178 20.58 -10.45 -22.97
N ILE A 179 19.53 -10.28 -22.17
CA ILE A 179 18.18 -9.96 -22.64
C ILE A 179 17.78 -8.59 -22.10
N ASN A 180 17.94 -8.39 -20.80
CA ASN A 180 17.57 -7.17 -20.10
C ASN A 180 18.79 -6.27 -19.94
N MET A 181 18.66 -5.03 -20.45
CA MET A 181 19.67 -4.00 -20.33
C MET A 181 19.44 -3.16 -19.07
N ILE A 182 20.46 -3.03 -18.23
CA ILE A 182 20.42 -2.34 -16.95
C ILE A 182 21.53 -1.29 -16.85
N SER A 183 21.31 -0.28 -16.03
CA SER A 183 22.30 0.75 -15.73
C SER A 183 23.25 0.34 -14.61
N LEU A 184 24.36 1.06 -14.43
CA LEU A 184 25.24 0.83 -13.29
C LEU A 184 24.52 1.16 -11.97
N LEU A 185 23.63 2.16 -11.97
CA LEU A 185 22.79 2.48 -10.81
C LEU A 185 21.88 1.30 -10.43
N ASP A 186 21.33 0.58 -11.41
CA ASP A 186 20.48 -0.59 -11.15
C ASP A 186 21.28 -1.74 -10.54
N ILE A 187 22.50 -1.98 -11.05
CA ILE A 187 23.43 -2.95 -10.46
C ILE A 187 23.73 -2.60 -8.99
N CYS A 188 24.01 -1.33 -8.70
CA CYS A 188 24.23 -0.87 -7.33
C CYS A 188 23.01 -1.13 -6.44
N ARG A 189 21.80 -0.77 -6.89
CA ARG A 189 20.55 -0.99 -6.14
C ARG A 189 20.29 -2.47 -5.85
N LEU A 190 20.51 -3.35 -6.84
CA LEU A 190 20.34 -4.79 -6.68
C LEU A 190 21.23 -5.34 -5.55
N SER A 191 22.50 -4.93 -5.50
CA SER A 191 23.44 -5.40 -4.48
C SER A 191 23.13 -4.96 -3.03
N VAL A 192 22.24 -3.96 -2.87
CA VAL A 192 21.74 -3.52 -1.55
C VAL A 192 20.45 -4.26 -1.20
N ARG A 193 19.54 -4.49 -2.17
CA ARG A 193 18.29 -5.22 -1.95
C ARG A 193 18.50 -6.63 -1.40
N ASP A 194 19.51 -7.35 -1.88
CA ASP A 194 19.82 -8.71 -1.42
C ASP A 194 20.25 -8.79 0.06
N LYS A 195 20.51 -7.65 0.72
CA LYS A 195 20.97 -7.60 2.12
C LYS A 195 19.94 -7.05 3.11
N GLN A 196 18.83 -6.48 2.65
CA GLN A 196 17.79 -5.94 3.52
C GLN A 196 16.68 -6.98 3.71
N ASP A 197 16.62 -7.57 4.91
CA ASP A 197 15.45 -8.34 5.36
C ASP A 197 14.21 -7.43 5.28
N LEU A 198 13.22 -7.83 4.47
CA LEU A 198 11.96 -7.13 4.17
C LEU A 198 10.98 -7.01 5.37
N LEU A 199 11.47 -7.02 6.61
CA LEU A 199 10.64 -7.24 7.81
C LEU A 199 10.83 -6.23 8.94
N ASN A 200 11.53 -5.13 8.74
CA ASN A 200 11.71 -4.12 9.79
C ASN A 200 10.88 -2.85 9.54
N SER A 201 10.35 -2.30 10.63
CA SER A 201 9.58 -1.05 10.71
C SER A 201 10.18 0.09 9.90
N ALA A 202 9.37 1.05 9.47
CA ALA A 202 9.78 2.22 8.69
C ALA A 202 11.13 2.82 9.15
N THR A 203 12.17 2.66 8.33
CA THR A 203 13.55 3.07 8.63
C THR A 203 14.12 3.86 7.47
N SER A 204 14.95 4.83 7.81
CA SER A 204 15.87 5.47 6.86
C SER A 204 17.28 5.04 7.22
N GLU A 205 17.99 4.47 6.27
CA GLU A 205 19.36 4.02 6.44
C GLU A 205 20.26 4.66 5.41
N ASP A 206 21.47 4.99 5.83
CA ASP A 206 22.56 5.44 4.96
C ASP A 206 23.70 4.43 5.08
N GLY A 207 24.33 4.09 3.97
CA GLY A 207 25.35 3.05 3.97
C GLY A 207 26.35 3.15 2.83
N VAL A 208 27.34 2.27 2.90
CA VAL A 208 28.32 2.04 1.84
C VAL A 208 28.07 0.66 1.27
N GLY A 209 27.77 0.60 -0.03
CA GLY A 209 27.54 -0.62 -0.79
C GLY A 209 28.78 -1.03 -1.58
N LYS A 210 28.86 -2.34 -1.85
CA LYS A 210 29.84 -2.91 -2.77
C LYS A 210 29.13 -3.90 -3.70
N ALA A 211 29.24 -3.67 -5.00
CA ALA A 211 28.84 -4.60 -6.04
C ALA A 211 30.11 -5.22 -6.64
N SER A 212 30.21 -6.55 -6.64
CA SER A 212 31.37 -7.28 -7.12
C SER A 212 30.92 -8.44 -8.02
N PHE A 213 31.37 -8.41 -9.28
CA PHE A 213 31.13 -9.46 -10.26
C PHE A 213 32.48 -10.00 -10.74
N SER A 214 32.57 -11.32 -10.85
CA SER A 214 33.76 -11.98 -11.38
C SER A 214 33.68 -12.13 -12.90
N ASN A 215 34.82 -12.00 -13.57
CA ASN A 215 34.91 -12.31 -15.00
C ASN A 215 34.86 -13.83 -15.30
N ALA A 216 34.79 -14.67 -14.26
CA ALA A 216 34.69 -16.13 -14.33
C ALA A 216 33.74 -16.68 -13.25
N GLY A 217 33.03 -17.79 -13.53
CA GLY A 217 32.07 -18.41 -12.60
C GLY A 217 30.59 -18.20 -12.99
N GLU A 218 29.70 -18.36 -12.02
CA GLU A 218 28.24 -18.25 -12.21
C GLU A 218 27.75 -16.80 -12.19
N ASP A 219 28.36 -15.93 -11.36
CA ASP A 219 28.05 -14.50 -11.31
C ASP A 219 28.54 -13.82 -12.59
N THR A 220 27.61 -13.56 -13.51
CA THR A 220 27.96 -13.14 -14.86
C THR A 220 27.44 -11.74 -15.14
N LEU A 221 28.36 -10.80 -15.39
CA LEU A 221 28.04 -9.46 -15.85
C LEU A 221 28.55 -9.27 -17.27
N TYR A 222 27.68 -8.74 -18.13
CA TYR A 222 27.97 -8.40 -19.51
C TYR A 222 27.90 -6.90 -19.73
N TYR A 223 28.74 -6.41 -20.63
CA TYR A 223 28.73 -5.06 -21.16
C TYR A 223 28.48 -5.13 -22.66
N TYR A 224 27.49 -4.37 -23.11
CA TYR A 224 27.12 -4.31 -24.52
C TYR A 224 28.01 -3.28 -25.23
N TYR A 225 28.80 -3.75 -26.19
CA TYR A 225 29.74 -2.95 -26.94
C TYR A 225 29.88 -3.47 -28.36
N ASP A 226 29.77 -2.58 -29.34
CA ASP A 226 29.92 -2.89 -30.77
C ASP A 226 29.06 -4.09 -31.20
N ASP A 227 27.78 -4.05 -30.80
CA ASP A 227 26.78 -5.10 -31.05
C ASP A 227 27.09 -6.49 -30.47
N GLU A 228 28.03 -6.57 -29.52
CA GLU A 228 28.37 -7.80 -28.81
C GLU A 228 28.26 -7.66 -27.28
N PHE A 229 27.91 -8.77 -26.63
CA PHE A 229 27.97 -8.88 -25.17
C PHE A 229 29.33 -9.37 -24.72
N VAL A 230 30.09 -8.46 -24.09
CA VAL A 230 31.40 -8.74 -23.52
C VAL A 230 31.24 -9.11 -22.06
N ARG A 231 31.71 -10.30 -21.66
CA ARG A 231 31.76 -10.69 -20.25
C ARG A 231 32.89 -9.94 -19.54
N LEU A 232 32.60 -9.39 -18.36
CA LEU A 232 33.55 -8.67 -17.54
C LEU A 232 33.33 -8.92 -16.04
N GLY A 233 34.35 -8.60 -15.27
CA GLY A 233 34.23 -8.42 -13.83
C GLY A 233 34.14 -6.92 -13.50
N LEU A 234 33.49 -6.62 -12.39
CA LEU A 234 33.24 -5.26 -11.94
C LEU A 234 33.40 -5.22 -10.42
N ASP A 235 34.23 -4.32 -9.92
CA ASP A 235 34.18 -3.89 -8.52
C ASP A 235 33.70 -2.44 -8.46
N CYS A 236 32.58 -2.22 -7.78
CA CYS A 236 31.99 -0.90 -7.61
C CYS A 236 31.72 -0.64 -6.12
N GLU A 237 32.20 0.49 -5.61
CA GLU A 237 31.90 0.97 -4.25
C GLU A 237 31.10 2.26 -4.33
N PHE A 238 30.04 2.36 -3.54
CA PHE A 238 29.10 3.48 -3.63
C PHE A 238 28.44 3.79 -2.29
N GLU A 239 27.92 5.00 -2.17
CA GLU A 239 27.11 5.45 -1.04
C GLU A 239 25.64 5.40 -1.44
N TRP A 240 24.81 4.92 -0.53
CA TRP A 240 23.38 4.79 -0.76
C TRP A 240 22.59 5.30 0.44
N GLU A 241 21.36 5.69 0.17
CA GLU A 241 20.32 5.88 1.18
C GLU A 241 19.12 5.03 0.82
N SER A 242 18.48 4.46 1.83
CA SER A 242 17.21 3.77 1.66
C SER A 242 16.13 4.42 2.51
N GLU A 243 14.93 4.42 1.98
CA GLU A 243 13.70 4.75 2.69
C GLU A 243 12.76 3.55 2.60
N HIS A 244 12.37 3.04 3.77
CA HIS A 244 11.37 2.01 3.91
C HIS A 244 10.18 2.56 4.69
N ALA A 245 8.95 2.30 4.21
CA ALA A 245 7.75 2.65 4.93
C ALA A 245 6.64 1.61 4.73
N GLU A 246 6.05 1.17 5.84
CA GLU A 246 4.80 0.42 5.86
C GLU A 246 3.64 1.41 5.99
N ILE A 247 2.86 1.58 4.94
CA ILE A 247 1.76 2.55 4.95
C ILE A 247 0.42 1.80 4.89
N PRO A 248 -0.38 1.83 5.96
CA PRO A 248 -1.70 1.21 5.94
C PRO A 248 -2.61 1.97 4.98
N MET A 249 -3.23 1.25 4.04
CA MET A 249 -4.21 1.82 3.12
C MET A 249 -5.53 2.02 3.88
N SER A 250 -5.91 3.27 4.12
CA SER A 250 -7.06 3.65 4.96
C SER A 250 -8.27 4.13 4.17
N VAL A 251 -8.12 4.36 2.86
CA VAL A 251 -9.21 4.81 1.98
C VAL A 251 -9.53 3.70 0.99
N ALA A 252 -10.76 3.20 1.04
CA ALA A 252 -11.28 2.22 0.11
C ALA A 252 -12.55 2.79 -0.53
N SER A 253 -12.59 2.83 -1.86
CA SER A 253 -13.76 3.27 -2.61
C SER A 253 -14.19 2.17 -3.57
N TYR A 254 -15.49 1.89 -3.64
CA TYR A 254 -16.02 0.96 -4.63
C TYR A 254 -16.47 1.74 -5.86
N GLU A 255 -15.67 1.68 -6.93
CA GLU A 255 -15.89 2.46 -8.14
C GLU A 255 -15.71 1.59 -9.39
N GLN A 256 -16.25 2.05 -10.52
CA GLN A 256 -15.87 1.49 -11.82
C GLN A 256 -14.44 1.94 -12.11
N ASP A 257 -13.57 0.98 -12.41
CA ASP A 257 -12.23 1.26 -12.89
C ASP A 257 -12.26 1.91 -14.29
N GLN A 258 -11.09 2.27 -14.80
CA GLN A 258 -10.91 2.88 -16.12
C GLN A 258 -11.38 1.99 -17.31
N HIS A 259 -11.71 0.73 -17.05
CA HIS A 259 -12.21 -0.26 -18.01
C HIS A 259 -13.70 -0.60 -17.80
N GLY A 260 -14.37 0.06 -16.85
CA GLY A 260 -15.80 -0.12 -16.56
C GLY A 260 -16.12 -1.31 -15.65
N ALA A 261 -15.10 -2.02 -15.15
CA ALA A 261 -15.27 -3.09 -14.18
C ALA A 261 -15.35 -2.51 -12.76
N LEU A 262 -16.26 -3.01 -11.93
CA LEU A 262 -16.33 -2.55 -10.54
C LEU A 262 -15.19 -3.17 -9.73
N ALA A 263 -14.40 -2.33 -9.08
CA ALA A 263 -13.27 -2.74 -8.25
C ALA A 263 -13.19 -1.90 -6.98
N TRP A 264 -12.50 -2.44 -5.97
CA TRP A 264 -12.15 -1.71 -4.76
C TRP A 264 -10.88 -0.93 -4.99
N LEU A 265 -10.99 0.39 -5.06
CA LEU A 265 -9.86 1.30 -5.15
C LEU A 265 -9.35 1.62 -3.76
N PHE A 266 -8.23 1.00 -3.40
CA PHE A 266 -7.45 1.35 -2.23
C PHE A 266 -6.50 2.49 -2.56
N GLU A 267 -6.59 3.60 -1.83
CA GLU A 267 -5.74 4.75 -2.06
C GLU A 267 -4.75 4.93 -0.90
N VAL A 268 -3.50 5.22 -1.27
CA VAL A 268 -2.47 5.67 -0.33
C VAL A 268 -1.79 6.90 -0.90
N ALA A 269 -1.56 7.88 -0.03
CA ALA A 269 -0.72 9.03 -0.30
C ALA A 269 0.39 9.08 0.76
N HIS A 270 1.63 9.15 0.31
CA HIS A 270 2.81 9.15 1.17
C HIS A 270 3.79 10.24 0.73
N ASN A 271 4.22 11.07 1.66
CA ASN A 271 5.27 12.06 1.42
C ASN A 271 6.63 11.43 1.75
N SER A 272 7.29 10.91 0.72
CA SER A 272 8.65 10.38 0.82
C SER A 272 9.68 11.52 0.75
N LYS A 273 10.94 11.23 1.10
CA LYS A 273 12.04 12.20 0.88
C LYS A 273 12.22 12.57 -0.59
N SER A 274 11.92 11.64 -1.49
CA SER A 274 12.01 11.83 -2.95
C SER A 274 10.78 12.50 -3.57
N GLY A 275 9.75 12.80 -2.77
CA GLY A 275 8.53 13.48 -3.21
C GLY A 275 7.24 12.78 -2.81
N MET A 276 6.11 13.36 -3.21
CA MET A 276 4.79 12.80 -2.94
C MET A 276 4.49 11.62 -3.85
N ILE A 277 4.10 10.50 -3.25
CA ILE A 277 3.70 9.27 -3.91
C ILE A 277 2.22 9.07 -3.67
N SER A 278 1.46 8.86 -4.75
CA SER A 278 0.07 8.45 -4.67
C SER A 278 -0.14 7.18 -5.46
N VAL A 279 -0.68 6.15 -4.80
CA VAL A 279 -0.95 4.84 -5.39
C VAL A 279 -2.42 4.53 -5.18
N LYS A 280 -3.08 4.06 -6.25
CA LYS A 280 -4.41 3.48 -6.20
C LYS A 280 -4.35 2.04 -6.68
N LEU A 281 -4.86 1.11 -5.88
CA LEU A 281 -4.90 -0.32 -6.18
C LEU A 281 -6.35 -0.76 -6.35
N PRO A 282 -6.81 -1.07 -7.57
CA PRO A 282 -8.09 -1.72 -7.81
C PRO A 282 -7.99 -3.22 -7.47
N VAL A 283 -8.87 -3.69 -6.59
CA VAL A 283 -8.90 -5.07 -6.11
C VAL A 283 -10.29 -5.67 -6.33
N VAL A 284 -10.34 -6.91 -6.78
CA VAL A 284 -11.58 -7.69 -6.99
C VAL A 284 -11.50 -8.98 -6.17
N LYS A 285 -12.64 -9.42 -5.62
CA LYS A 285 -12.77 -10.75 -4.99
C LYS A 285 -13.20 -11.76 -6.04
N LEU A 286 -12.46 -12.86 -6.12
CA LEU A 286 -12.78 -14.00 -6.96
C LEU A 286 -13.78 -14.92 -6.24
N GLU A 287 -14.50 -15.75 -7.01
CA GLU A 287 -15.52 -16.68 -6.48
C GLU A 287 -14.95 -17.68 -5.45
N ASN A 288 -13.66 -17.99 -5.54
CA ASN A 288 -12.94 -18.86 -4.61
C ASN A 288 -12.55 -18.19 -3.29
N GLY A 289 -12.91 -16.92 -3.10
CA GLY A 289 -12.56 -16.13 -1.92
C GLY A 289 -11.18 -15.45 -1.97
N ASN A 290 -10.38 -15.72 -3.00
CA ASN A 290 -9.10 -15.03 -3.21
C ASN A 290 -9.32 -13.63 -3.79
N TYR A 291 -8.27 -12.82 -3.74
CA TYR A 291 -8.28 -11.44 -4.21
C TYR A 291 -7.34 -11.32 -5.42
N GLU A 292 -7.76 -10.55 -6.41
CA GLU A 292 -6.97 -10.21 -7.59
C GLU A 292 -6.78 -8.69 -7.65
N VAL A 293 -5.55 -8.25 -7.90
CA VAL A 293 -5.25 -6.85 -8.20
C VAL A 293 -5.23 -6.71 -9.71
N LEU A 294 -6.03 -5.77 -10.23
CA LEU A 294 -6.18 -5.59 -11.68
C LEU A 294 -4.98 -4.85 -12.25
N ASP A 295 -4.97 -3.51 -12.17
CA ASP A 295 -3.89 -2.64 -12.63
C ASP A 295 -3.66 -1.51 -11.63
N SER A 296 -2.44 -1.38 -11.10
CA SER A 296 -2.13 -0.29 -10.16
C SER A 296 -2.04 1.05 -10.90
N ILE A 297 -2.79 2.05 -10.43
CA ILE A 297 -2.68 3.43 -10.90
C ILE A 297 -1.74 4.14 -9.95
N ILE A 298 -0.51 4.35 -10.37
CA ILE A 298 0.48 5.01 -9.51
C ILE A 298 1.06 6.25 -10.19
N ASN A 299 0.95 7.35 -9.46
CA ASN A 299 1.39 8.67 -9.89
C ASN A 299 2.66 9.01 -9.12
N SER A 300 3.80 8.65 -9.71
CA SER A 300 5.14 8.87 -9.17
C SER A 300 6.11 9.18 -10.31
N GLN A 301 7.13 10.00 -10.03
CA GLN A 301 8.25 10.28 -10.96
C GLN A 301 9.38 9.24 -10.87
N HIS A 302 9.26 8.24 -9.99
CA HIS A 302 10.32 7.25 -9.71
C HIS A 302 9.87 5.84 -10.07
N GLU A 303 10.81 4.96 -10.45
CA GLU A 303 10.56 3.51 -10.55
C GLU A 303 10.32 2.93 -9.14
N TYR A 304 9.29 2.10 -9.00
CA TYR A 304 8.89 1.45 -7.75
C TYR A 304 8.61 -0.03 -7.98
N ALA A 305 8.82 -0.83 -6.94
CA ALA A 305 8.27 -2.18 -6.83
C ALA A 305 7.27 -2.17 -5.67
N PHE A 306 6.12 -2.78 -5.85
CA PHE A 306 5.18 -3.03 -4.77
C PHE A 306 5.01 -4.54 -4.61
N GLU A 307 4.98 -4.99 -3.37
CA GLU A 307 4.71 -6.38 -3.02
C GLU A 307 3.49 -6.39 -2.11
N ILE A 308 2.49 -7.21 -2.45
CA ILE A 308 1.30 -7.42 -1.63
C ILE A 308 1.56 -8.67 -0.81
N ILE A 309 1.86 -8.49 0.47
CA ILE A 309 2.06 -9.60 1.39
C ILE A 309 0.73 -9.87 2.11
N PRO A 310 0.04 -11.00 1.83
CA PRO A 310 -1.12 -11.39 2.61
C PRO A 310 -0.64 -11.69 4.04
N LYS A 311 -1.08 -10.90 5.01
CA LYS A 311 -0.76 -11.21 6.41
C LYS A 311 -1.58 -12.42 6.83
N LEU A 312 -0.92 -13.56 6.99
CA LEU A 312 -1.52 -14.73 7.63
C LEU A 312 -1.97 -14.31 9.04
N SER A 313 -3.27 -14.39 9.28
CA SER A 313 -3.86 -14.18 10.60
C SER A 313 -3.29 -15.23 11.56
N SER A 314 -2.39 -14.80 12.46
CA SER A 314 -2.00 -15.56 13.65
C SER A 314 -3.04 -15.40 14.75
#